data_AF-A0A914ENQ0-F1
#
_entry.id   AF-A0A914ENQ0-F1
#
_cell.length_a   1.000
_cell.length_b   1.000
_cell.length_c   1.000
_cell.angle_alpha   90.00
_cell.angle_beta   90.00
_cell.angle_gamma   90.00
#
_symmetry.space_group_name_H-M   'P 1'
#
loop_
_entity.id
_entity.type
_entity.pdbx_description
1 polymer ?
#
loop_
_entity_poly.entity_id
_entity_poly.type
_entity_poly.pdbx_seq_one_letter_code
_entity_poly.pdbx_strand_id
1 'polypeptide(L)'
;MHYSKKFPGICATLLYTFPKPILPEFTKITDVLPDAIVIAIVIYAITFSLEKMMAKNHNYKVNPKQELRALAICQLLSCFFLCHPSSENLSRVKIGEDAGAKSQ
;
A
#
# COMPACT_ATOMS: atom_id res chain seq x y z
N MET A 1 0.05 -12.41 37.05
CA MET A 1 1.52 -12.55 37.10
C MET A 1 2.01 -12.84 35.67
N HIS A 2 2.17 -11.79 34.86
CA HIS A 2 2.53 -11.92 33.43
C HIS A 2 4.06 -11.88 33.30
N TYR A 3 4.66 -13.03 32.97
CA TYR A 3 6.10 -13.19 32.77
C TYR A 3 6.48 -12.62 31.40
N SER A 4 6.96 -11.36 31.34
CA SER A 4 7.55 -10.79 30.12
C SER A 4 9.07 -10.90 30.21
N LYS A 5 9.62 -11.98 29.65
CA LYS A 5 11.06 -12.12 29.42
C LYS A 5 11.37 -11.47 28.07
N LYS A 6 11.88 -10.24 28.09
CA LYS A 6 12.33 -9.51 26.89
C LYS A 6 13.65 -10.11 26.40
N PHE A 7 13.62 -10.87 25.31
CA PHE A 7 14.83 -11.27 24.60
C PHE A 7 15.21 -10.16 23.59
N PRO A 8 16.49 -9.73 23.53
CA PRO A 8 16.93 -8.73 22.57
C PRO A 8 16.86 -9.33 21.15
N GLY A 9 16.09 -8.70 20.25
CA GLY A 9 15.97 -9.13 18.85
C GLY A 9 14.67 -9.83 18.45
N ILE A 10 13.68 -9.97 19.35
CA ILE A 10 12.35 -10.49 19.01
C ILE A 10 11.40 -9.30 18.78
N CYS A 11 10.83 -9.20 17.57
CA CYS A 11 9.76 -8.23 17.29
C CYS A 11 8.63 -8.40 18.30
N ALA A 12 8.23 -7.28 18.93
CA ALA A 12 7.22 -7.27 19.99
C ALA A 12 5.90 -7.92 19.56
N THR A 13 5.13 -8.39 20.56
CA THR A 13 3.85 -9.10 20.43
C THR A 13 2.87 -8.36 19.51
N LEU A 14 2.41 -9.05 18.46
CA LEU A 14 1.43 -8.54 17.51
C LEU A 14 0.06 -8.39 18.17
N LEU A 15 -0.66 -7.32 17.81
CA LEU A 15 -2.06 -7.15 18.16
C LEU A 15 -2.91 -8.06 17.25
N TYR A 16 -3.59 -9.06 17.82
CA TYR A 16 -4.50 -9.97 17.11
C TYR A 16 -5.88 -9.34 16.83
N THR A 17 -6.01 -8.02 16.94
CA THR A 17 -7.29 -7.30 16.89
C THR A 17 -7.30 -6.30 15.75
N PHE A 18 -8.42 -6.22 15.03
CA PHE A 18 -8.62 -5.25 13.96
C PHE A 18 -8.48 -3.82 14.53
N PRO A 19 -7.66 -2.95 13.91
CA PRO A 19 -7.47 -1.59 14.42
C PRO A 19 -8.79 -0.83 14.32
N LYS A 20 -9.17 -0.17 15.42
CA LYS A 20 -10.32 0.74 15.40
C LYS A 20 -9.99 1.90 14.44
N PRO A 21 -10.97 2.40 13.66
CA PRO A 21 -10.71 3.53 12.80
C PRO A 21 -10.40 4.76 13.66
N ILE A 22 -9.25 5.41 13.42
CA ILE A 22 -8.82 6.63 14.11
C ILE A 22 -8.68 7.71 13.06
N LEU A 23 -9.22 8.89 13.34
CA LEU A 23 -9.10 10.04 12.45
C LEU A 23 -7.67 10.59 12.48
N PRO A 24 -7.07 10.91 11.32
CA PRO A 24 -5.77 11.57 11.28
C PRO A 24 -5.86 12.97 11.91
N GLU A 25 -4.83 13.37 12.65
CA GLU A 25 -4.71 14.74 13.18
C GLU A 25 -4.53 15.74 12.02
N PHE A 26 -5.57 16.53 11.74
CA PHE A 26 -5.55 17.52 10.66
C PHE A 26 -4.53 18.65 10.87
N THR A 27 -4.11 18.91 12.11
CA THR A 27 -3.18 19.99 12.46
C THR A 27 -1.77 19.77 11.89
N LYS A 28 -1.35 18.52 11.68
CA LYS A 28 0.01 18.18 11.20
C LYS A 28 0.10 17.96 9.69
N ILE A 29 -1.03 18.03 8.98
CA ILE A 29 -1.09 17.70 7.55
C ILE A 29 -0.23 18.67 6.74
N THR A 30 -0.22 19.95 7.09
CA THR A 30 0.50 20.99 6.35
C THR A 30 2.02 20.77 6.35
N ASP A 31 2.57 20.26 7.44
CA ASP A 31 4.01 20.03 7.59
C ASP A 31 4.49 18.80 6.80
N VAL A 32 3.63 17.77 6.70
CA VAL A 32 3.96 16.51 6.01
C VAL A 32 3.51 16.49 4.54
N LEU A 33 2.76 17.50 4.11
CA LEU A 33 2.23 17.62 2.76
C LEU A 33 3.31 17.56 1.65
N PRO A 34 4.45 18.28 1.73
CA PRO A 34 5.44 18.24 0.67
C PRO A 34 6.04 16.84 0.49
N ASP A 35 6.38 16.17 1.58
CA ASP A 35 6.92 14.81 1.55
C ASP A 35 5.87 13.80 1.06
N ALA A 36 4.62 13.96 1.49
CA ALA A 36 3.51 13.12 1.05
C ALA A 36 3.27 13.20 -0.46
N ILE A 37 3.42 14.37 -1.08
CA ILE A 37 3.29 14.55 -2.54
C ILE A 37 4.38 13.77 -3.27
N VAL A 38 5.63 13.86 -2.80
CA VAL A 38 6.76 13.13 -3.40
C VAL A 38 6.52 11.62 -3.31
N ILE A 39 6.11 11.13 -2.14
CA ILE A 39 5.76 9.72 -1.93
C ILE A 39 4.62 9.31 -2.87
N ALA A 40 3.56 10.09 -2.99
CA ALA A 40 2.42 9.77 -3.86
C ALA A 40 2.82 9.63 -5.34
N ILE A 41 3.71 10.50 -5.84
CA ILE A 41 4.23 10.42 -7.22
C ILE A 41 5.01 9.12 -7.42
N VAL A 42 5.89 8.76 -6.47
CA VAL A 42 6.70 7.55 -6.55
C VAL A 42 5.82 6.29 -6.51
N ILE A 43 4.85 6.25 -5.60
CA ILE A 43 3.88 5.15 -5.49
C ILE A 43 3.14 4.97 -6.81
N TYR A 44 2.59 6.06 -7.36
CA TYR A 44 1.87 6.01 -8.63
C TYR A 44 2.76 5.53 -9.78
N ALA A 45 3.99 6.04 -9.87
CA ALA A 45 4.92 5.65 -10.93
C ALA A 45 5.28 4.16 -10.87
N ILE A 46 5.48 3.59 -9.67
CA ILE A 46 5.76 2.17 -9.48
C ILE A 46 4.56 1.32 -9.88
N THR A 47 3.38 1.57 -9.29
CA THR A 47 2.14 0.83 -9.57
C THR A 47 1.78 0.88 -11.06
N PHE A 48 1.80 2.06 -11.67
CA PHE A 48 1.48 2.22 -13.09
C PHE A 48 2.46 1.53 -14.02
N SER A 49 3.75 1.47 -13.65
CA SER A 49 4.76 0.75 -14.42
C SER A 49 4.53 -0.76 -14.39
N LEU A 50 4.09 -1.30 -13.24
CA LEU A 50 3.72 -2.71 -13.09
C LEU A 50 2.48 -3.06 -13.91
N GLU A 51 1.42 -2.27 -13.78
CA GLU A 51 0.19 -2.43 -14.55
C GLU A 51 0.47 -2.45 -16.06
N LYS A 52 1.31 -1.54 -16.55
CA LYS A 52 1.72 -1.51 -17.96
C LYS A 52 2.49 -2.75 -18.39
N MET A 53 3.37 -3.27 -17.55
CA MET A 53 4.13 -4.49 -17.83
C MET A 53 3.19 -5.70 -17.94
N MET A 54 2.26 -5.84 -16.99
CA MET A 54 1.24 -6.88 -16.99
C MET A 54 0.28 -6.75 -18.19
N ALA A 55 -0.09 -5.52 -18.55
CA ALA A 55 -0.92 -5.21 -19.71
C ALA A 55 -0.28 -5.63 -21.03
N LYS A 56 1.03 -5.42 -21.14
CA LYS A 56 1.81 -5.87 -22.29
C LYS A 56 1.89 -7.40 -22.34
N ASN A 57 2.08 -8.07 -21.20
CA ASN A 57 2.15 -9.53 -21.13
C ASN A 57 0.81 -10.20 -21.47
N HIS A 58 -0.31 -9.61 -21.05
CA HIS A 58 -1.65 -10.17 -21.21
C HIS A 58 -2.51 -9.51 -22.31
N ASN A 59 -1.94 -8.63 -23.13
CA ASN A 59 -2.61 -7.92 -24.23
C ASN A 59 -3.90 -7.16 -23.84
N TYR A 60 -3.93 -6.50 -22.68
CA TYR A 60 -5.05 -5.63 -22.28
C TYR A 60 -4.67 -4.14 -22.32
N LYS A 61 -5.67 -3.25 -22.39
CA LYS A 61 -5.47 -1.80 -22.34
C LYS A 61 -5.59 -1.29 -20.90
N VAL A 62 -4.59 -0.56 -20.43
CA VAL A 62 -4.63 0.15 -19.15
C VAL A 62 -5.09 1.59 -19.37
N ASN A 63 -6.05 2.04 -18.56
CA ASN A 63 -6.49 3.43 -18.56
C ASN A 63 -5.89 4.19 -17.37
N PRO A 64 -4.80 4.98 -17.56
CA PRO A 64 -4.09 5.66 -16.47
C PRO A 64 -4.98 6.55 -15.60
N LYS A 65 -6.04 7.16 -16.18
CA LYS A 65 -6.94 8.05 -15.44
C LYS A 65 -7.82 7.28 -14.46
N GLN A 66 -8.22 6.07 -14.82
CA GLN A 66 -9.06 5.22 -13.98
C GLN A 66 -8.22 4.62 -12.86
N GLU A 67 -7.04 4.10 -13.19
CA GLU A 67 -6.12 3.52 -12.20
C GLU A 67 -5.66 4.57 -11.19
N LEU A 68 -5.33 5.78 -11.62
CA LEU A 68 -4.97 6.88 -10.71
C LEU A 68 -6.12 7.20 -9.73
N ARG A 69 -7.37 7.22 -10.20
CA ARG A 69 -8.54 7.46 -9.34
C ARG A 69 -8.77 6.30 -8.37
N ALA A 70 -8.66 5.06 -8.85
CA ALA A 70 -8.81 3.87 -8.03
C ALA A 70 -7.76 3.83 -6.92
N LEU A 71 -6.49 4.05 -7.28
CA LEU A 71 -5.38 4.10 -6.33
C LEU A 71 -5.57 5.20 -5.28
N ALA A 72 -5.99 6.41 -5.70
CA ALA A 72 -6.26 7.50 -4.78
C ALA A 72 -7.39 7.18 -3.80
N ILE A 73 -8.50 6.60 -4.28
CA ILE A 73 -9.63 6.21 -3.42
C ILE A 73 -9.20 5.12 -2.43
N CYS A 74 -8.50 4.09 -2.88
CA CYS A 74 -7.98 3.03 -2.02
C CYS A 74 -7.08 3.61 -0.93
N GLN A 75 -6.13 4.48 -1.30
CA GLN A 75 -5.20 5.05 -0.34
C GLN A 75 -5.89 5.96 0.69
N LEU A 76 -6.90 6.72 0.27
CA LEU A 76 -7.72 7.54 1.18
C LEU A 76 -8.52 6.67 2.16
N LEU A 77 -9.09 5.55 1.70
CA LEU A 77 -9.80 4.61 2.58
C LEU A 77 -8.85 3.93 3.57
N SER A 78 -7.64 3.59 3.15
CA SER A 78 -6.62 2.97 4.01
C SER A 78 -6.16 3.87 5.16
N CYS A 79 -6.16 5.20 4.96
CA CYS A 79 -5.78 6.17 6.00
C CYS A 79 -6.64 6.06 7.27
N PHE A 80 -7.91 5.67 7.16
CA PHE A 80 -8.80 5.52 8.33
C PHE A 80 -8.42 4.36 9.25
N PHE A 81 -7.64 3.38 8.76
CA PHE A 81 -7.25 2.18 9.49
C PHE A 81 -5.79 2.24 9.99
N LEU A 82 -5.19 3.43 10.07
CA LEU A 82 -3.78 3.66 10.42
C LEU A 82 -2.80 2.93 9.47
N CYS A 83 -3.20 2.72 8.21
CA CYS A 83 -2.35 2.07 7.21
C CYS A 83 -1.37 3.09 6.61
N HIS A 84 -0.09 2.71 6.50
CA HIS A 84 0.90 3.50 5.78
C HIS A 84 0.59 3.51 4.28
N PRO A 85 0.93 4.58 3.52
CA PRO A 85 0.84 4.57 2.07
C PRO A 85 1.55 3.35 1.47
N SER A 86 0.77 2.50 0.79
CA SER A 86 1.26 1.22 0.28
C SER A 86 1.48 1.32 -1.23
N SER A 87 2.67 0.93 -1.68
CA SER A 87 2.91 0.64 -3.09
C SER A 87 2.51 -0.78 -3.42
N GLU A 88 2.29 -1.05 -4.71
CA GLU A 88 2.18 -2.41 -5.19
C GLU A 88 3.56 -3.11 -5.14
N ASN A 89 3.58 -4.37 -4.68
CA ASN A 89 4.81 -5.12 -4.52
C ASN A 89 5.10 -5.95 -5.78
N LEU A 90 6.08 -5.50 -6.56
CA LEU A 90 6.55 -6.18 -7.78
C LEU A 90 6.83 -7.69 -7.56
N SER A 91 7.45 -8.06 -6.43
CA SER A 91 7.77 -9.47 -6.16
C SER A 91 6.51 -10.32 -6.02
N ARG A 92 5.45 -9.79 -5.39
CA ARG A 92 4.19 -10.52 -5.20
C ARG A 92 3.47 -10.71 -6.54
N VAL A 93 3.41 -9.65 -7.35
CA VAL A 93 2.77 -9.68 -8.68
C VAL A 93 3.46 -10.70 -9.58
N LYS A 94 4.79 -10.66 -9.65
CA LYS A 94 5.57 -11.58 -10.50
C LYS A 94 5.45 -13.04 -10.06
N ILE A 95 5.46 -13.31 -8.76
CA ILE A 95 5.25 -14.68 -8.24
C ILE A 95 3.81 -15.14 -8.54
N GLY A 96 2.82 -14.25 -8.43
CA GLY A 96 1.44 -14.56 -8.81
C GLY A 96 1.28 -14.87 -10.29
N GLU A 97 1.94 -14.10 -11.16
CA GLU A 97 1.97 -14.32 -12.61
C GLU A 97 2.62 -15.68 -12.93
N ASP A 98 3.76 -15.98 -12.32
CA ASP A 98 4.49 -17.25 -12.49
C ASP A 98 3.67 -18.46 -11.99
N ALA A 99 2.90 -18.28 -10.92
CA ALA A 99 1.94 -19.26 -10.43
C ALA A 99 0.68 -19.39 -11.32
N GLY A 100 0.57 -18.60 -12.39
CA GLY A 100 -0.54 -18.64 -13.35
C GLY A 100 -1.79 -17.88 -12.91
N ALA A 101 -1.71 -16.96 -11.95
CA ALA A 101 -2.83 -16.12 -11.56
C ALA A 101 -3.19 -15.12 -12.68
N LYS A 102 -4.47 -15.10 -13.08
CA LYS A 102 -4.97 -14.29 -14.21
C LYS A 102 -5.93 -13.17 -13.81
N SER A 103 -6.34 -13.12 -12.54
CA SER A 103 -7.24 -12.11 -11.97
C SER A 103 -6.80 -11.78 -10.54
N GLN A 104 -7.10 -10.55 -10.10
CA GLN A 104 -7.15 -10.20 -8.68
C GLN A 104 -8.31 -10.88 -7.97
#